data_AF-A0A4R8K7M9-F1
#
_entry.id   AF-A0A4R8K7M9-F1
#
_cell.length_a   1.000
_cell.length_b   1.000
_cell.length_c   1.000
_cell.angle_alpha   90.00
_cell.angle_beta   90.00
_cell.angle_gamma   90.00
#
_symmetry.space_group_name_H-M   'P 1'
#
loop_
_entity.id
_entity.type
_entity.pdbx_description
1 polymer ?
#
loop_
_entity_poly.entity_id
_entity_poly.type
_entity_poly.pdbx_seq_one_letter_code
_entity_poly.pdbx_strand_id
1 'polypeptide(L)'
;MLELTADQWAALCASDERNFVATIRDDIVRDAPRYASDPTLLDRLMRAYGDAKRMGFQQDKELVEFLYIEADVPEFYRKPGIAAWLAKPGRPIEERFEDLLAVTRRKLIDRDKEKR
;
A
#
# COMPACT_ATOMS: atom_id res chain seq x y z
N MET A 1 -21.69 -9.88 28.45
CA MET A 1 -20.58 -9.11 27.86
C MET A 1 -19.55 -10.15 27.45
N LEU A 2 -19.26 -10.31 26.15
CA LEU A 2 -18.28 -11.30 25.71
C LEU A 2 -16.88 -10.70 25.91
N GLU A 3 -16.15 -11.17 26.91
CA GLU A 3 -14.75 -10.79 27.13
C GLU A 3 -13.87 -11.70 26.28
N LEU A 4 -13.51 -11.22 25.08
CA LEU A 4 -12.58 -11.94 24.21
C LEU A 4 -11.17 -11.92 24.82
N THR A 5 -10.48 -13.04 24.76
CA THR A 5 -9.08 -13.15 25.22
C THR A 5 -8.13 -12.46 24.24
N ALA A 6 -6.91 -12.11 24.66
CA ALA A 6 -5.91 -11.47 23.79
C ALA A 6 -5.65 -12.27 22.49
N ASP A 7 -5.62 -13.61 22.57
CA ASP A 7 -5.50 -14.48 21.40
C ASP A 7 -6.72 -14.42 20.47
N GLN A 8 -7.94 -14.33 21.02
CA GLN A 8 -9.16 -14.20 20.23
C GLN A 8 -9.25 -12.82 19.55
N TRP A 9 -8.82 -11.77 20.24
CA TRP A 9 -8.67 -10.43 19.65
C TRP A 9 -7.65 -10.41 18.53
N ALA A 10 -6.47 -11.01 18.72
CA ALA A 10 -5.44 -11.08 17.70
C ALA A 10 -5.89 -11.87 16.47
N ALA A 11 -6.58 -13.00 16.66
CA ALA A 11 -7.15 -13.80 15.57
C ALA A 11 -8.24 -13.03 14.79
N LEU A 12 -9.07 -12.25 15.48
CA LEU A 12 -10.09 -11.41 14.86
C LEU A 12 -9.45 -10.26 14.06
N CYS A 13 -8.47 -9.56 14.63
CA CYS A 13 -7.72 -8.52 13.92
C CYS A 13 -7.00 -9.07 12.69
N ALA A 14 -6.32 -10.23 12.81
CA ALA A 14 -5.65 -10.86 11.66
C ALA A 14 -6.65 -11.26 10.56
N SER A 15 -7.85 -11.68 10.93
CA SER A 15 -8.92 -11.99 9.99
C SER A 15 -9.46 -10.73 9.30
N ASP A 16 -9.61 -9.64 10.06
CA ASP A 16 -10.04 -8.34 9.54
C ASP A 16 -9.02 -7.74 8.57
N GLU A 17 -7.73 -7.75 8.92
CA GLU A 17 -6.63 -7.31 8.05
C GLU A 17 -6.59 -8.10 6.74
N ARG A 18 -6.73 -9.44 6.82
CA ARG A 18 -6.75 -10.28 5.63
C ARG A 18 -7.96 -10.00 4.74
N ASN A 19 -9.14 -9.78 5.33
CA ASN A 19 -10.35 -9.43 4.58
C ASN A 19 -10.24 -8.07 3.90
N PHE A 20 -9.66 -7.08 4.59
CA PHE A 20 -9.38 -5.76 4.02
C PHE A 20 -8.47 -5.86 2.79
N VAL A 21 -7.33 -6.55 2.92
CA VAL A 21 -6.39 -6.73 1.80
C VAL A 21 -6.99 -7.57 0.67
N ALA A 22 -7.81 -8.57 0.98
CA ALA A 22 -8.51 -9.36 -0.04
C ALA A 22 -9.52 -8.50 -0.83
N THR A 23 -10.24 -7.61 -0.17
CA THR A 23 -11.15 -6.66 -0.83
C THR A 23 -10.39 -5.76 -1.80
N ILE A 24 -9.25 -5.20 -1.37
CA ILE A 24 -8.39 -4.37 -2.24
C ILE A 24 -7.83 -5.18 -3.41
N ARG A 25 -7.44 -6.44 -3.19
CA ARG A 25 -7.00 -7.34 -4.26
C ARG A 25 -8.10 -7.52 -5.30
N ASP A 26 -9.34 -7.71 -4.87
CA ASP A 26 -10.48 -7.89 -5.78
C ASP A 26 -10.80 -6.61 -6.54
N ASP A 27 -10.68 -5.44 -5.89
CA ASP A 27 -10.79 -4.14 -6.55
C ASP A 27 -9.71 -3.95 -7.63
N ILE A 28 -8.45 -4.24 -7.32
CA ILE A 28 -7.32 -4.20 -8.26
C ILE A 28 -7.56 -5.14 -9.45
N VAL A 29 -8.04 -6.36 -9.20
CA VAL A 29 -8.33 -7.34 -10.27
C VAL A 29 -9.50 -6.89 -11.12
N ARG A 30 -10.53 -6.27 -10.54
CA ARG A 30 -11.65 -5.69 -11.28
C ARG A 30 -11.18 -4.57 -12.21
N ASP A 31 -10.33 -3.68 -11.71
CA ASP A 31 -9.81 -2.55 -12.48
C ASP A 31 -8.77 -2.98 -13.53
N ALA A 32 -7.99 -4.03 -13.24
CA ALA A 32 -6.97 -4.59 -14.12
C ALA A 32 -6.98 -6.13 -14.10
N PRO A 33 -7.82 -6.78 -14.94
CA PRO A 33 -8.01 -8.24 -14.96
C PRO A 33 -6.74 -9.08 -15.17
N ARG A 34 -5.66 -8.49 -15.70
CA ARG A 34 -4.34 -9.13 -15.81
C ARG A 34 -3.81 -9.68 -14.49
N TYR A 35 -4.21 -9.09 -13.36
CA TYR A 35 -3.81 -9.51 -12.02
C TYR A 35 -4.56 -10.76 -11.52
N ALA A 36 -5.67 -11.15 -12.14
CA ALA A 36 -6.43 -12.34 -11.74
C ALA A 36 -5.59 -13.62 -11.81
N SER A 37 -4.63 -13.67 -12.73
CA SER A 37 -3.77 -14.82 -12.97
C SER A 37 -2.53 -14.87 -12.07
N ASP A 38 -2.31 -13.86 -11.22
CA ASP A 38 -1.19 -13.82 -10.28
C ASP A 38 -1.62 -14.41 -8.92
N PRO A 39 -1.25 -15.67 -8.59
CA PRO A 39 -1.60 -16.29 -7.32
C PRO A 39 -0.85 -15.68 -6.13
N THR A 40 0.23 -14.93 -6.37
CA THR A 40 1.10 -14.36 -5.32
C THR A 40 0.70 -12.96 -4.90
N LEU A 41 -0.24 -12.34 -5.63
CA LEU A 41 -0.65 -10.95 -5.42
C LEU A 41 -1.16 -10.72 -4.00
N LEU A 42 -2.02 -11.59 -3.47
CA LEU A 42 -2.58 -11.44 -2.13
C LEU A 42 -1.49 -11.47 -1.05
N ASP A 43 -0.56 -12.42 -1.12
CA ASP A 43 0.54 -12.53 -0.16
C ASP A 43 1.49 -11.33 -0.24
N ARG A 44 1.73 -10.79 -1.44
CA ARG A 44 2.53 -9.58 -1.64
C ARG A 44 1.85 -8.37 -1.01
N LEU A 45 0.55 -8.17 -1.28
CA LEU A 45 -0.23 -7.07 -0.70
C LEU A 45 -0.31 -7.19 0.83
N MET A 46 -0.43 -8.40 1.38
CA MET A 46 -0.39 -8.62 2.82
C MET A 46 0.95 -8.20 3.44
N ARG A 47 2.08 -8.54 2.79
CA ARG A 47 3.41 -8.10 3.24
C ARG A 47 3.54 -6.59 3.18
N ALA A 48 3.12 -5.97 2.09
CA ALA A 48 3.17 -4.53 1.89
C ALA A 48 2.26 -3.79 2.88
N TYR A 49 1.06 -4.31 3.17
CA TYR A 49 0.17 -3.79 4.20
C TYR A 49 0.85 -3.83 5.58
N GLY A 50 1.42 -4.98 5.95
CA GLY A 50 2.14 -5.11 7.23
C GLY A 50 3.34 -4.16 7.34
N ASP A 51 4.08 -3.96 6.25
CA ASP A 51 5.19 -3.01 6.21
C ASP A 51 4.69 -1.56 6.31
N ALA A 52 3.63 -1.19 5.59
CA ALA A 52 3.01 0.14 5.68
C ALA A 52 2.52 0.44 7.12
N LYS A 53 1.86 -0.53 7.78
CA LYS A 53 1.45 -0.41 9.19
C LYS A 53 2.65 -0.17 10.12
N ARG A 54 3.77 -0.88 9.91
CA ARG A 54 5.01 -0.67 10.69
C ARG A 54 5.63 0.71 10.45
N MET A 55 5.47 1.26 9.25
CA MET A 55 5.92 2.62 8.93
C MET A 55 4.99 3.72 9.49
N GLY A 56 3.81 3.33 9.98
CA GLY A 56 2.86 4.21 10.66
C GLY A 56 1.61 4.56 9.85
N PHE A 57 1.37 3.93 8.70
CA PHE A 57 0.18 4.21 7.89
C PHE A 57 -1.11 3.90 8.66
N GLN A 58 -2.07 4.81 8.57
CA GLN A 58 -3.44 4.56 8.97
C GLN A 58 -4.19 3.77 7.89
N GLN A 59 -5.33 3.14 8.25
CA GLN A 59 -6.19 2.48 7.27
C GLN A 59 -7.06 3.52 6.58
N ASP A 60 -6.47 4.22 5.63
CA ASP A 60 -7.06 5.34 4.90
C ASP A 60 -6.87 5.18 3.38
N LYS A 61 -7.14 6.25 2.65
CA LYS A 61 -7.06 6.28 1.19
C LYS A 61 -5.61 6.12 0.73
N GLU A 62 -4.67 6.69 1.46
CA GLU A 62 -3.24 6.67 1.17
C GLU A 62 -2.68 5.26 1.26
N LEU A 63 -3.13 4.47 2.25
CA LEU A 63 -2.79 3.04 2.33
C LEU A 63 -3.37 2.23 1.16
N VAL A 64 -4.60 2.53 0.73
CA VAL A 64 -5.19 1.87 -0.45
C VAL A 64 -4.37 2.21 -1.70
N GLU A 65 -4.03 3.48 -1.93
CA GLU A 65 -3.20 3.90 -3.07
C GLU A 65 -1.80 3.27 -3.02
N PHE A 66 -1.21 3.13 -1.82
CA PHE A 66 0.05 2.41 -1.62
C PHE A 66 -0.03 0.95 -2.09
N LEU A 67 -1.11 0.23 -1.77
CA LEU A 67 -1.32 -1.16 -2.19
C LEU A 67 -1.57 -1.30 -3.70
N TYR A 68 -2.27 -0.34 -4.31
CA TYR A 68 -2.41 -0.27 -5.76
C TYR A 68 -1.05 -0.11 -6.45
N ILE A 69 -0.18 0.77 -5.94
CA ILE A 69 1.17 0.95 -6.50
C ILE A 69 2.03 -0.29 -6.29
N GLU A 70 1.93 -0.97 -5.16
CA GLU A 70 2.63 -2.25 -4.95
C GLU A 70 2.18 -3.33 -5.94
N ALA A 71 0.92 -3.31 -6.37
CA ALA A 71 0.43 -4.25 -7.38
C ALA A 71 1.09 -4.03 -8.75
N ASP A 72 1.30 -2.77 -9.12
CA ASP A 72 1.96 -2.36 -10.37
C ASP A 72 3.49 -2.42 -10.32
N VAL A 73 4.07 -1.97 -9.20
CA VAL A 73 5.50 -1.81 -8.99
C VAL A 73 5.87 -2.52 -7.68
N PRO A 74 6.03 -3.85 -7.70
CA PRO A 74 6.42 -4.60 -6.52
C PRO A 74 7.68 -4.01 -5.83
N GLU A 75 7.62 -3.96 -4.51
CA GLU A 75 8.65 -3.46 -3.60
C GLU A 75 9.10 -2.01 -3.87
N PHE A 76 8.25 -1.17 -4.47
CA PHE A 76 8.63 0.22 -4.79
C PHE A 76 9.10 0.98 -3.54
N TYR A 77 8.44 0.76 -2.40
CA TYR A 77 8.72 1.43 -1.13
C TYR A 77 10.03 0.97 -0.48
N ARG A 78 10.59 -0.17 -0.90
CA ARG A 78 11.89 -0.68 -0.43
C ARG A 78 13.07 -0.10 -1.20
N LYS A 79 12.83 0.58 -2.33
CA LYS A 79 13.89 1.25 -3.07
C LYS A 79 14.52 2.30 -2.17
N PRO A 80 15.86 2.36 -2.04
CA PRO A 80 16.53 3.14 -1.00
C PRO A 80 16.15 4.62 -1.00
N GLY A 81 15.95 5.23 -2.18
CA GLY A 81 15.50 6.63 -2.28
C GLY A 81 14.08 6.87 -1.78
N ILE A 82 13.17 5.92 -2.01
CA ILE A 82 11.77 5.99 -1.56
C ILE A 82 11.69 5.66 -0.08
N ALA A 83 12.37 4.60 0.37
CA ALA A 83 12.46 4.23 1.77
C ALA A 83 13.03 5.38 2.62
N ALA A 84 14.13 6.01 2.16
CA ALA A 84 14.71 7.16 2.85
C ALA A 84 13.76 8.37 2.88
N TRP A 85 12.96 8.58 1.83
CA TRP A 85 11.95 9.64 1.80
C TRP A 85 10.82 9.38 2.80
N LEU A 86 10.25 8.17 2.80
CA LEU A 86 9.18 7.77 3.71
C LEU A 86 9.63 7.66 5.17
N ALA A 87 10.94 7.56 5.43
CA ALA A 87 11.49 7.57 6.78
C ALA A 87 11.76 8.97 7.36
N LYS A 88 11.64 10.05 6.57
CA LYS A 88 11.98 11.42 7.01
C LYS A 88 11.12 11.90 8.18
N PRO A 89 11.68 12.25 9.35
CA PRO A 89 10.88 12.71 10.48
C PRO A 89 10.23 14.07 10.20
N GLY A 90 9.15 14.39 10.93
CA GLY A 90 8.56 15.73 10.97
C GLY A 90 7.22 15.92 10.25
N ARG A 91 6.71 14.89 9.55
CA ARG A 91 5.35 14.87 8.99
C ARG A 91 4.73 13.46 9.10
N PRO A 92 3.39 13.34 9.07
CA PRO A 92 2.71 12.05 8.88
C PRO A 92 3.26 11.31 7.66
N ILE A 93 3.19 9.97 7.66
CA ILE A 93 3.71 9.18 6.53
C ILE A 93 2.85 9.35 5.28
N GLU A 94 1.55 9.55 5.50
CA GLU A 94 0.51 9.83 4.52
C GLU A 94 0.86 11.09 3.73
N GLU A 95 1.14 12.22 4.41
CA GLU A 95 1.56 13.46 3.75
C GLU A 95 2.86 13.29 2.95
N ARG A 96 3.83 12.54 3.50
CA ARG A 96 5.11 12.27 2.80
C ARG A 96 4.90 11.40 1.58
N PHE A 97 3.94 10.48 1.63
CA PHE A 97 3.56 9.63 0.53
C PHE A 97 2.84 10.43 -0.56
N GLU A 98 1.89 11.29 -0.20
CA GLU A 98 1.25 12.23 -1.14
C GLU A 98 2.28 13.14 -1.85
N ASP A 99 3.26 13.68 -1.11
CA ASP A 99 4.37 14.45 -1.69
C ASP A 99 5.17 13.61 -2.71
N LEU A 100 5.45 12.34 -2.40
CA LEU A 100 6.15 11.42 -3.32
C LEU A 100 5.35 11.19 -4.61
N LEU A 101 4.03 11.00 -4.48
CA LEU A 101 3.13 10.82 -5.62
C LEU A 101 3.06 12.07 -6.48
N ALA A 102 2.94 13.25 -5.86
CA ALA A 102 2.93 14.52 -6.56
C ALA A 102 4.21 14.74 -7.39
N VAL A 103 5.38 14.45 -6.82
CA VAL A 103 6.67 14.54 -7.53
C VAL A 103 6.75 13.53 -8.67
N THR A 104 6.27 12.30 -8.46
CA THR A 104 6.28 11.26 -9.49
C THR A 104 5.37 11.62 -10.66
N ARG A 105 4.15 12.08 -10.38
CA ARG A 105 3.20 12.57 -11.40
C ARG A 105 3.76 13.75 -12.17
N ARG A 106 4.41 14.70 -11.50
CA ARG A 106 5.08 15.84 -12.17
C ARG A 106 6.16 15.37 -13.15
N LYS A 107 7.04 14.45 -12.73
CA LYS A 107 8.10 13.92 -13.58
C LYS A 107 7.59 13.16 -14.81
N LEU A 108 6.46 12.49 -14.69
CA LEU A 108 5.80 11.83 -15.83
C LEU A 108 5.28 12.86 -16.84
N ILE A 109 4.58 13.90 -16.36
CA ILE A 109 4.07 14.99 -17.20
C ILE A 109 5.21 15.71 -17.94
N ASP A 110 6.32 15.99 -17.25
CA ASP A 110 7.44 16.72 -17.86
C ASP A 110 8.15 15.88 -18.95
N ARG A 111 8.27 14.55 -18.75
CA ARG A 111 8.81 13.63 -19.76
C ARG A 111 7.93 13.51 -21.01
N ASP A 112 6.60 13.60 -20.86
CA ASP A 112 5.67 13.55 -22.00
C ASP A 112 5.68 14.87 -22.79
N LYS A 113 6.01 15.99 -22.14
CA LYS A 113 6.20 17.29 -22.80
C LYS A 113 7.51 17.38 -23.56
N GLU A 114 8.58 16.76 -23.08
CA GLU A 114 9.90 16.75 -23.76
C GLU A 114 9.90 15.87 -25.03
N LYS A 115 8.94 14.94 -25.15
CA LYS A 115 8.78 14.07 -26.31
C LYS A 115 7.82 14.60 -27.39
N ARG A 116 7.19 15.76 -27.17
CA ARG A 116 6.31 16.42 -28.13
C ARG A 116 6.99 17.61 -28.77
#